data_AF-A0A9D8AF19-F1
#
_entry.id   AF-A0A9D8AF19-F1
#
_cell.length_a   1.000
_cell.length_b   1.000
_cell.length_c   1.000
_cell.angle_alpha   90.00
_cell.angle_beta   90.00
_cell.angle_gamma   90.00
#
_symmetry.space_group_name_H-M   'P 1'
#
loop_
_entity.id
_entity.type
_entity.pdbx_description
1 polymer ?
#
loop_
_entity_poly.entity_id
_entity_poly.type
_entity_poly.pdbx_seq_one_letter_code
_entity_poly.pdbx_strand_id
1 'polypeptide(L)'
;MQTALDIVEKIKSTLDITIPEIVVHLEEKDLLETLEEVRNLKVLLEIYFAYKNSGKTSETAIQAIREKILEMAMYCHKDVVDASMAKEVVRALSSVGADTTYFLTKWEELSLRDAKNATTLEKAYSAYVHSPTKSSAKRIAREKCEKISIALLEEATTSESLQNIYRKIPGFLKKLKETVMNKWLAQALKEAENAKTPNEALDALRAAPDNSQPQKIATSILCTTMLSALEVRDTLEYVRKDLVEIRQMLLDRWSLLSTNEAQAANSKEEAFNAFCDAPKNTPSEKLALEKWLSFCETVDDFEEVLPKTSEYPELQIEALSKICELTKDTKKLESLFCTTDKKHRDIVLKRWCSLITTTREIQFILTKCVPLTAEEMEIVTKRWNELSLSAVHASTSIGSIRAAYYSDQHADNETKKVAIKKLFELIKQEQ
;
A
#
# COMPACT_ATOMS: atom_id res chain seq x y z
N MET A 1 -1.54 3.80 35.82
CA MET A 1 -1.50 2.82 36.93
C MET A 1 -0.80 1.54 36.49
N GLN A 2 -1.27 0.88 35.41
CA GLN A 2 -0.61 -0.29 34.84
C GLN A 2 0.86 -0.02 34.45
N THR A 3 1.14 1.08 33.75
CA THR A 3 2.52 1.44 33.35
C THR A 3 3.50 1.64 34.51
N ALA A 4 3.02 2.14 35.65
CA ALA A 4 3.86 2.32 36.85
C ALA A 4 4.08 0.99 37.59
N LEU A 5 3.06 0.12 37.61
CA LEU A 5 3.18 -1.24 38.13
C LEU A 5 4.09 -2.10 37.25
N ASP A 6 4.01 -1.95 35.92
CA ASP A 6 4.85 -2.66 34.96
C ASP A 6 6.33 -2.23 35.08
N ILE A 7 6.60 -0.94 35.33
CA ILE A 7 7.96 -0.46 35.60
C ILE A 7 8.49 -1.03 36.93
N VAL A 8 7.67 -1.05 37.98
CA VAL A 8 8.05 -1.62 39.28
C VAL A 8 8.26 -3.14 39.21
N GLU A 9 7.42 -3.89 38.48
CA GLU A 9 7.60 -5.32 38.25
C GLU A 9 8.82 -5.62 37.38
N LYS A 10 9.09 -4.80 36.36
CA LYS A 10 10.27 -4.95 35.51
C LYS A 10 11.57 -4.65 36.27
N ILE A 11 11.56 -3.70 37.20
CA ILE A 11 12.70 -3.42 38.09
C ILE A 11 12.88 -4.59 39.08
N LYS A 12 11.79 -5.10 39.68
CA LYS A 12 11.84 -6.28 40.57
C LYS A 12 12.36 -7.53 39.86
N SER A 13 11.90 -7.81 38.64
CA SER A 13 12.28 -9.02 37.90
C SER A 13 13.69 -8.96 37.31
N THR A 14 14.23 -7.76 37.08
CA THR A 14 15.59 -7.58 36.56
C THR A 14 16.64 -7.65 37.68
N LEU A 15 16.27 -7.29 38.92
CA LEU A 15 17.22 -7.16 40.02
C LEU A 15 17.07 -8.24 41.10
N ASP A 16 15.95 -8.97 41.20
CA ASP A 16 15.68 -10.00 42.23
C ASP A 16 15.88 -9.52 43.68
N ILE A 17 15.45 -8.27 43.95
CA ILE A 17 15.72 -7.55 45.21
C ILE A 17 14.41 -6.91 45.75
N THR A 18 14.21 -6.93 47.07
CA THR A 18 13.09 -6.27 47.76
C THR A 18 13.34 -4.76 47.98
N ILE A 19 12.30 -3.94 48.15
CA ILE A 19 12.43 -2.46 48.24
C ILE A 19 13.44 -1.97 49.32
N PRO A 20 13.54 -2.58 50.52
CA PRO A 20 14.58 -2.23 51.50
C PRO A 20 16.01 -2.47 50.98
N GLU A 21 16.21 -3.48 50.14
CA GLU A 21 17.51 -3.83 49.58
C GLU A 21 17.87 -2.97 48.35
N ILE A 22 16.89 -2.38 47.64
CA ILE A 22 17.13 -1.36 46.60
C ILE A 22 17.75 -0.08 47.21
N VAL A 23 17.35 0.28 48.42
CA VAL A 23 17.92 1.44 49.15
C VAL A 23 19.37 1.19 49.54
N VAL A 24 19.73 -0.07 49.85
CA VAL A 24 21.08 -0.50 50.24
C VAL A 24 22.02 -0.62 49.04
N HIS A 25 21.54 -1.05 47.87
CA HIS A 25 22.36 -1.18 46.65
C HIS A 25 22.79 0.15 46.01
N LEU A 26 22.26 1.29 46.46
CA LEU A 26 22.59 2.62 45.93
C LEU A 26 23.82 3.28 46.61
N GLU A 27 24.46 2.62 47.58
CA GLU A 27 25.55 3.18 48.40
C GLU A 27 26.97 2.93 47.86
N GLU A 28 27.16 2.25 46.72
CA GLU A 28 28.49 1.93 46.17
C GLU A 28 28.66 2.32 44.68
N LYS A 29 29.33 3.45 44.33
CA LYS A 29 30.33 3.57 43.21
C LYS A 29 30.79 4.99 42.76
N ASP A 30 32.10 5.24 42.77
CA ASP A 30 32.80 6.41 42.21
C ASP A 30 32.41 6.91 40.78
N LEU A 31 32.27 8.24 40.67
CA LEU A 31 32.40 9.18 39.52
C LEU A 31 31.64 8.97 38.19
N LEU A 32 31.02 7.81 37.97
CA LEU A 32 29.85 7.63 37.08
C LEU A 32 28.52 7.97 37.79
N GLU A 33 28.63 8.32 39.07
CA GLU A 33 27.58 8.51 40.08
C GLU A 33 26.56 9.58 39.70
N THR A 34 26.95 10.77 39.23
CA THR A 34 26.02 11.92 39.16
C THR A 34 24.86 11.74 38.18
N LEU A 35 25.08 11.12 37.01
CA LEU A 35 24.01 10.85 36.04
C LEU A 35 23.12 9.68 36.46
N GLU A 36 23.72 8.67 37.11
CA GLU A 36 23.02 7.51 37.64
C GLU A 36 22.17 7.91 38.85
N GLU A 37 22.67 8.78 39.72
CA GLU A 37 21.95 9.40 40.83
C GLU A 37 20.78 10.26 40.39
N VAL A 38 20.91 11.07 39.33
CA VAL A 38 19.77 11.84 38.78
C VAL A 38 18.71 10.90 38.18
N ARG A 39 19.13 9.82 37.53
CA ARG A 39 18.22 8.78 37.05
C ARG A 39 17.52 8.07 38.22
N ASN A 40 18.26 7.76 39.27
CA ASN A 40 17.76 7.14 40.50
C ASN A 40 16.81 8.09 41.25
N LEU A 41 17.09 9.40 41.29
CA LEU A 41 16.20 10.42 41.86
C LEU A 41 14.88 10.51 41.08
N LYS A 42 14.94 10.45 39.74
CA LYS A 42 13.74 10.41 38.89
C LYS A 42 12.90 9.14 39.15
N VAL A 43 13.54 7.99 39.26
CA VAL A 43 12.87 6.71 39.59
C VAL A 43 12.25 6.78 40.99
N LEU A 44 12.96 7.30 41.99
CA LEU A 44 12.44 7.50 43.34
C LEU A 44 11.25 8.47 43.37
N LEU A 45 11.25 9.52 42.53
CA LEU A 45 10.10 10.40 42.39
C LEU A 45 8.88 9.70 41.79
N GLU A 46 9.08 8.90 40.75
CA GLU A 46 8.02 8.12 40.13
C GLU A 46 7.41 7.12 41.13
N ILE A 47 8.25 6.46 41.92
CA ILE A 47 7.83 5.58 43.02
C ILE A 47 7.07 6.39 44.09
N TYR A 48 7.63 7.51 44.56
CA TYR A 48 6.99 8.37 45.57
C TYR A 48 5.58 8.82 45.14
N PHE A 49 5.42 9.29 43.91
CA PHE A 49 4.10 9.73 43.40
C PHE A 49 3.14 8.56 43.23
N ALA A 50 3.61 7.40 42.75
CA ALA A 50 2.79 6.19 42.66
C ALA A 50 2.27 5.76 44.04
N TYR A 51 3.14 5.79 45.06
CA TYR A 51 2.79 5.41 46.43
C TYR A 51 1.86 6.42 47.09
N LYS A 52 2.15 7.72 47.00
CA LYS A 52 1.31 8.80 47.55
C LYS A 52 -0.11 8.78 46.99
N ASN A 53 -0.26 8.50 45.69
CA ASN A 53 -1.56 8.50 45.02
C ASN A 53 -2.35 7.19 45.22
N SER A 54 -1.70 6.12 45.71
CA SER A 54 -2.36 4.82 45.92
C SER A 54 -3.27 4.75 47.16
N GLY A 55 -3.08 5.66 48.13
CA GLY A 55 -3.85 5.72 49.38
C GLY A 55 -3.74 4.48 50.29
N LYS A 56 -2.86 3.52 49.97
CA LYS A 56 -2.76 2.19 50.62
C LYS A 56 -1.44 1.93 51.33
N THR A 57 -0.67 2.97 51.60
CA THR A 57 0.75 2.85 51.93
C THR A 57 1.05 3.34 53.35
N SER A 58 1.99 2.66 54.02
CA SER A 58 2.47 3.03 55.35
C SER A 58 3.15 4.40 55.29
N GLU A 59 2.76 5.32 56.16
CA GLU A 59 3.40 6.65 56.31
C GLU A 59 4.92 6.51 56.50
N THR A 60 5.37 5.43 57.14
CA THR A 60 6.80 5.10 57.32
C THR A 60 7.53 4.88 55.99
N ALA A 61 6.90 4.24 55.01
CA ALA A 61 7.51 4.02 53.69
C ALA A 61 7.58 5.32 52.87
N ILE A 62 6.54 6.15 52.97
CA ILE A 62 6.53 7.48 52.36
C ILE A 62 7.65 8.34 52.97
N GLN A 63 7.83 8.27 54.29
CA GLN A 63 8.85 9.00 55.01
C GLN A 63 10.28 8.54 54.64
N ALA A 64 10.55 7.23 54.55
CA ALA A 64 11.85 6.71 54.11
C ALA A 64 12.20 7.15 52.67
N ILE A 65 11.22 7.15 51.76
CA ILE A 65 11.42 7.65 50.39
C ILE A 65 11.70 9.16 50.39
N ARG A 66 11.03 9.95 51.25
CA ARG A 66 11.31 11.39 51.39
C ARG A 66 12.73 11.64 51.87
N GLU A 67 13.18 10.89 52.87
CA GLU A 67 14.53 11.01 53.44
C GLU A 67 15.60 10.67 52.39
N LYS A 68 15.40 9.61 51.59
CA LYS A 68 16.33 9.29 50.50
C LYS A 68 16.34 10.31 49.38
N ILE A 69 15.17 10.88 49.02
CA ILE A 69 15.08 11.99 48.06
C ILE A 69 15.87 13.21 48.56
N LEU A 70 15.75 13.55 49.85
CA LEU A 70 16.48 14.64 50.48
C LEU A 70 18.00 14.40 50.46
N GLU A 71 18.42 13.20 50.86
CA GLU A 71 19.83 12.79 50.88
C GLU A 71 20.46 12.89 49.48
N MET A 72 19.79 12.34 48.46
CA MET A 72 20.29 12.38 47.09
C MET A 72 20.27 13.78 46.50
N ALA A 73 19.25 14.59 46.80
CA ALA A 73 19.20 15.98 46.38
C ALA A 73 20.33 16.80 47.03
N MET A 74 20.67 16.53 48.29
CA MET A 74 21.80 17.14 48.98
C MET A 74 23.15 16.71 48.40
N TYR A 75 23.29 15.46 47.98
CA TYR A 75 24.50 14.98 47.30
C TYR A 75 24.67 15.68 45.95
N CYS A 76 23.58 15.77 45.17
CA CYS A 76 23.53 16.50 43.90
C CYS A 76 23.91 17.98 44.04
N HIS A 77 23.81 18.60 45.23
CA HIS A 77 24.14 20.01 45.46
C HIS A 77 25.55 20.40 44.96
N LYS A 78 26.54 19.51 45.10
CA LYS A 78 27.93 19.83 44.76
C LYS A 78 28.20 19.76 43.25
N ASP A 79 27.41 18.96 42.53
CA ASP A 79 27.68 18.57 41.14
C ASP A 79 26.55 18.92 40.16
N VAL A 80 25.68 19.87 40.51
CA VAL A 80 24.68 20.40 39.55
C VAL A 80 25.40 21.16 38.43
N VAL A 81 25.69 20.46 37.33
CA VAL A 81 26.44 20.99 36.19
C VAL A 81 25.56 21.66 35.13
N ASP A 82 24.28 21.30 35.04
CA ASP A 82 23.33 21.82 34.05
C ASP A 82 21.93 22.15 34.57
N ALA A 83 21.18 22.93 33.79
CA ALA A 83 19.84 23.39 34.12
C ALA A 83 18.79 22.28 34.19
N SER A 84 18.97 21.18 33.45
CA SER A 84 18.04 20.05 33.45
C SER A 84 18.13 19.26 34.75
N MET A 85 19.35 19.00 35.23
CA MET A 85 19.60 18.39 36.52
C MET A 85 19.05 19.25 37.66
N ALA A 86 19.32 20.56 37.63
CA ALA A 86 18.81 21.50 38.62
C ALA A 86 17.27 21.48 38.71
N LYS A 87 16.59 21.42 37.56
CA LYS A 87 15.13 21.31 37.47
C LYS A 87 14.59 20.05 38.15
N GLU A 88 15.20 18.89 37.91
CA GLU A 88 14.75 17.63 38.51
C GLU A 88 15.00 17.61 40.03
N VAL A 89 16.12 18.17 40.51
CA VAL A 89 16.39 18.32 41.95
C VAL A 89 15.38 19.26 42.62
N VAL A 90 15.06 20.40 42.01
CA VAL A 90 14.01 21.32 42.52
C VAL A 90 12.66 20.62 42.57
N ARG A 91 12.32 19.85 41.53
CA ARG A 91 11.07 19.08 41.47
C ARG A 91 11.02 18.02 42.58
N ALA A 92 12.13 17.32 42.81
CA ALA A 92 12.28 16.33 43.87
C ALA A 92 12.02 16.94 45.25
N LEU A 93 12.77 18.00 45.58
CA LEU A 93 12.69 18.70 46.86
C LEU A 93 11.30 19.33 47.09
N SER A 94 10.70 19.93 46.05
CA SER A 94 9.34 20.48 46.14
C SER A 94 8.30 19.41 46.48
N SER A 95 8.47 18.19 45.98
CA SER A 95 7.49 17.09 46.19
C SER A 95 7.44 16.57 47.63
N VAL A 96 8.52 16.81 48.38
CA VAL A 96 8.69 16.39 49.78
C VAL A 96 8.58 17.56 50.76
N GLY A 97 8.29 18.78 50.27
CA GLY A 97 8.14 19.98 51.10
C GLY A 97 9.45 20.56 51.64
N ALA A 98 10.58 20.22 51.01
CA ALA A 98 11.89 20.72 51.40
C ALA A 98 12.12 22.16 50.92
N ASP A 99 13.06 22.86 51.57
CA ASP A 99 13.51 24.16 51.08
C ASP A 99 14.21 24.00 49.72
N THR A 100 13.72 24.74 48.73
CA THR A 100 14.21 24.71 47.35
C THR A 100 14.97 25.97 46.97
N THR A 101 15.12 26.93 47.89
CA THR A 101 15.62 28.27 47.60
C THR A 101 16.98 28.24 46.89
N TYR A 102 17.95 27.50 47.44
CA TYR A 102 19.29 27.35 46.84
C TYR A 102 19.22 26.78 45.42
N PHE A 103 18.51 25.66 45.23
CA PHE A 103 18.44 24.97 43.95
C PHE A 103 17.63 25.75 42.91
N LEU A 104 16.63 26.52 43.32
CA LEU A 104 15.91 27.45 42.44
C LEU A 104 16.84 28.56 41.94
N THR A 105 17.67 29.13 42.81
CA THR A 105 18.67 30.13 42.41
C THR A 105 19.70 29.51 41.46
N LYS A 106 20.22 28.32 41.76
CA LYS A 106 21.19 27.64 40.90
C LYS A 106 20.58 27.24 39.56
N TRP A 107 19.35 26.74 39.57
CA TRP A 107 18.59 26.42 38.37
C TRP A 107 18.40 27.65 37.48
N GLU A 108 18.06 28.81 38.05
CA GLU A 108 17.96 30.06 37.29
C GLU A 108 19.31 30.50 36.70
N GLU A 109 20.40 30.42 37.47
CA GLU A 109 21.75 30.78 37.00
C GLU A 109 22.18 29.93 35.79
N LEU A 110 22.06 28.61 35.91
CA LEU A 110 22.42 27.66 34.85
C LEU A 110 21.52 27.84 33.63
N SER A 111 20.21 27.99 33.84
CA SER A 111 19.25 28.24 32.76
C SER A 111 19.54 29.54 32.02
N LEU A 112 19.92 30.59 32.76
CA LEU A 112 20.25 31.90 32.18
C LEU A 112 21.51 31.82 31.32
N ARG A 113 22.53 31.08 31.78
CA ARG A 113 23.75 30.83 31.01
C ARG A 113 23.44 30.07 29.72
N ASP A 114 22.64 29.01 29.80
CA ASP A 114 22.26 28.20 28.64
C ASP A 114 21.44 29.02 27.64
N ALA A 115 20.50 29.85 28.12
CA ALA A 115 19.71 30.75 27.30
C ALA A 115 20.57 31.80 26.57
N LYS A 116 21.56 32.39 27.25
CA LYS A 116 22.47 33.39 26.66
C LYS A 116 23.40 32.79 25.61
N ASN A 117 23.88 31.57 25.85
CA ASN A 117 24.83 30.87 24.99
C ASN A 117 24.16 30.10 23.84
N ALA A 118 22.82 30.08 23.78
CA ALA A 118 22.08 29.44 22.70
C ALA A 118 22.30 30.16 21.36
N THR A 119 22.95 29.46 20.43
CA THR A 119 23.20 29.92 19.04
C THR A 119 22.30 29.26 18.01
N THR A 120 21.62 28.17 18.35
CA THR A 120 20.66 27.49 17.48
C THR A 120 19.26 27.50 18.07
N LEU A 121 18.25 27.31 17.22
CA LEU A 121 16.85 27.29 17.66
C LEU A 121 16.59 26.13 18.63
N GLU A 122 17.19 24.98 18.39
CA GLU A 122 17.06 23.79 19.23
C GLU A 122 17.65 24.02 20.63
N LYS A 123 18.83 24.67 20.72
CA LYS A 123 19.45 25.02 22.00
C LYS A 123 18.63 26.07 22.76
N ALA A 124 18.12 27.09 22.06
CA ALA A 124 17.29 28.13 22.67
C ALA A 124 15.95 27.56 23.18
N TYR A 125 15.34 26.66 22.42
CA TYR A 125 14.11 25.99 22.82
C TYR A 125 14.32 25.06 24.02
N SER A 126 15.42 24.30 24.02
CA SER A 126 15.83 23.50 25.18
C SER A 126 15.97 24.37 26.42
N ALA A 127 16.76 25.46 26.34
CA ALA A 127 16.89 26.40 27.46
C ALA A 127 15.53 26.94 27.94
N TYR A 128 14.59 27.23 27.03
CA TYR A 128 13.25 27.67 27.39
C TYR A 128 12.43 26.60 28.16
N VAL A 129 12.47 25.36 27.70
CA VAL A 129 11.75 24.22 28.31
C VAL A 129 12.33 23.86 29.68
N HIS A 130 13.63 24.00 29.82
CA HIS A 130 14.35 23.68 31.05
C HIS A 130 14.44 24.86 32.01
N SER A 131 14.08 26.09 31.64
CA SER A 131 14.09 27.24 32.56
C SER A 131 12.94 27.25 33.58
N PRO A 132 13.14 27.82 34.78
CA PRO A 132 12.08 28.01 35.76
C PRO A 132 10.93 28.87 35.23
N THR A 133 9.72 28.61 35.72
CA THR A 133 8.51 29.34 35.29
C THR A 133 8.59 30.80 35.74
N LYS A 134 8.20 31.74 34.85
CA LYS A 134 8.26 33.20 35.08
C LYS A 134 9.67 33.75 35.35
N SER A 135 10.71 32.97 35.05
CA SER A 135 12.08 33.38 35.32
C SER A 135 12.66 34.28 34.22
N SER A 136 13.76 34.96 34.54
CA SER A 136 14.46 35.80 33.57
C SER A 136 15.13 34.96 32.49
N ALA A 137 15.67 33.78 32.85
CA ALA A 137 16.22 32.81 31.92
C ALA A 137 15.18 32.37 30.88
N LYS A 138 13.94 32.07 31.32
CA LYS A 138 12.86 31.66 30.43
C LYS A 138 12.45 32.75 29.45
N ARG A 139 12.42 34.01 29.92
CA ARG A 139 12.16 35.18 29.06
C ARG A 139 13.27 35.35 28.01
N ILE A 140 14.53 35.26 28.42
CA ILE A 140 15.68 35.40 27.51
C ILE A 140 15.74 34.25 26.49
N ALA A 141 15.47 33.02 26.92
CA ALA A 141 15.40 31.88 26.02
C ALA A 141 14.29 32.03 24.97
N ARG A 142 13.13 32.58 25.38
CA ARG A 142 12.03 32.92 24.47
C ARG A 142 12.45 33.97 23.45
N GLU A 143 13.05 35.07 23.90
CA GLU A 143 13.56 36.15 23.03
C GLU A 143 14.62 35.61 22.06
N LYS A 144 15.46 34.67 22.49
CA LYS A 144 16.42 33.99 21.61
C LYS A 144 15.78 33.10 20.57
N CYS A 145 14.78 32.30 20.95
CA CYS A 145 14.01 31.52 19.98
C CYS A 145 13.42 32.44 18.91
N GLU A 146 12.79 33.54 19.32
CA GLU A 146 12.20 34.52 18.41
C GLU A 146 13.24 35.14 17.48
N LYS A 147 14.37 35.65 18.02
CA LYS A 147 15.43 36.26 17.22
C LYS A 147 16.03 35.29 16.20
N ILE A 148 16.32 34.05 16.60
CA ILE A 148 16.90 33.04 15.69
C ILE A 148 15.88 32.64 14.63
N SER A 149 14.62 32.43 15.01
CA SER A 149 13.57 32.09 14.05
C SER A 149 13.30 33.20 13.03
N ILE A 150 13.40 34.48 13.42
CA ILE A 150 13.29 35.62 12.49
C ILE A 150 14.45 35.61 11.50
N ALA A 151 15.70 35.44 11.95
CA ALA A 151 16.86 35.38 11.05
C ALA A 151 16.76 34.23 10.04
N LEU A 152 16.36 33.03 10.49
CA LEU A 152 16.11 31.88 9.61
C LEU A 152 15.02 32.17 8.58
N LEU A 153 13.96 32.88 8.99
CA LEU A 153 12.87 33.26 8.09
C LEU A 153 13.32 34.26 7.02
N GLU A 154 14.21 35.19 7.36
CA GLU A 154 14.78 36.17 6.42
C GLU A 154 15.65 35.49 5.35
N GLU A 155 16.44 34.50 5.74
CA GLU A 155 17.29 33.70 4.84
C GLU A 155 16.51 32.71 3.96
N ALA A 156 15.31 32.31 4.39
CA ALA A 156 14.50 31.34 3.66
C ALA A 156 13.90 31.90 2.36
N THR A 157 14.30 31.33 1.24
CA THR A 157 13.88 31.72 -0.13
C THR A 157 13.04 30.67 -0.85
N THR A 158 12.89 29.46 -0.29
CA THR A 158 12.16 28.33 -0.89
C THR A 158 11.04 27.83 0.00
N SER A 159 10.01 27.22 -0.57
CA SER A 159 8.91 26.64 0.22
C SER A 159 9.38 25.52 1.15
N GLU A 160 10.33 24.68 0.71
CA GLU A 160 10.89 23.60 1.53
C GLU A 160 11.59 24.12 2.79
N SER A 161 12.40 25.17 2.64
CA SER A 161 13.08 25.78 3.80
C SER A 161 12.08 26.43 4.76
N LEU A 162 11.03 27.08 4.24
CA LEU A 162 9.94 27.64 5.04
C LEU A 162 9.13 26.55 5.77
N GLN A 163 8.85 25.42 5.13
CA GLN A 163 8.20 24.25 5.74
C GLN A 163 9.04 23.73 6.93
N ASN A 164 10.35 23.58 6.75
CA ASN A 164 11.25 23.12 7.80
C ASN A 164 11.26 24.09 8.99
N ILE A 165 11.35 25.41 8.72
CA ILE A 165 11.28 26.44 9.76
C ILE A 165 9.94 26.36 10.50
N TYR A 166 8.82 26.26 9.80
CA TYR A 166 7.48 26.16 10.40
C TYR A 166 7.36 24.98 11.37
N ARG A 167 7.95 23.82 11.02
CA ARG A 167 7.98 22.62 11.87
C ARG A 167 8.83 22.83 13.13
N LYS A 168 9.94 23.56 13.02
CA LYS A 168 10.87 23.82 14.13
C LYS A 168 10.45 24.95 15.08
N ILE A 169 9.65 25.91 14.61
CA ILE A 169 9.23 27.04 15.46
C ILE A 169 8.38 26.54 16.65
N PRO A 170 8.78 26.89 17.89
CA PRO A 170 8.02 26.55 19.08
C PRO A 170 6.59 27.11 19.06
N GLY A 171 5.63 26.33 19.56
CA GLY A 171 4.20 26.71 19.57
C GLY A 171 3.87 27.99 20.36
N PHE A 172 4.72 28.39 21.32
CA PHE A 172 4.53 29.64 22.07
C PHE A 172 4.82 30.91 21.23
N LEU A 173 5.44 30.76 20.05
CA LEU A 173 5.67 31.84 19.08
C LEU A 173 4.57 31.87 18.01
N LYS A 174 3.30 31.83 18.44
CA LYS A 174 2.14 31.71 17.54
C LYS A 174 2.14 32.74 16.40
N LYS A 175 2.39 34.02 16.71
CA LYS A 175 2.43 35.11 15.71
C LYS A 175 3.51 34.87 14.65
N LEU A 176 4.71 34.49 15.07
CA LEU A 176 5.80 34.20 14.12
C LEU A 176 5.47 32.98 13.26
N LYS A 177 4.87 31.95 13.86
CA LYS A 177 4.41 30.75 13.14
C LYS A 177 3.36 31.08 12.07
N GLU A 178 2.44 32.01 12.37
CA GLU A 178 1.50 32.56 11.39
C GLU A 178 2.23 33.34 10.27
N THR A 179 3.23 34.17 10.62
CA THR A 179 4.06 34.87 9.62
C THR A 179 4.80 33.90 8.69
N VAL A 180 5.41 32.83 9.24
CA VAL A 180 6.09 31.81 8.43
C VAL A 180 5.10 31.09 7.52
N MET A 181 3.92 30.72 8.03
CA MET A 181 2.88 30.10 7.22
C MET A 181 2.44 31.00 6.05
N ASN A 182 2.23 32.30 6.30
CA ASN A 182 1.84 33.23 5.24
C ASN A 182 2.94 33.39 4.18
N LYS A 183 4.22 33.48 4.60
CA LYS A 183 5.35 33.52 3.67
C LYS A 183 5.47 32.21 2.88
N TRP A 184 5.28 31.07 3.56
CA TRP A 184 5.30 29.74 2.95
C TRP A 184 4.19 29.59 1.91
N LEU A 185 2.95 29.97 2.22
CA LEU A 185 1.83 29.95 1.28
C LEU A 185 2.10 30.81 0.04
N ALA A 186 2.64 32.03 0.22
CA ALA A 186 2.95 32.92 -0.89
C ALA A 186 4.08 32.37 -1.79
N GLN A 187 5.13 31.81 -1.19
CA GLN A 187 6.24 31.22 -1.92
C GLN A 187 5.81 29.92 -2.63
N ALA A 188 5.04 29.06 -1.97
CA ALA A 188 4.52 27.83 -2.55
C ALA A 188 3.56 28.12 -3.72
N LEU A 189 2.75 29.18 -3.60
CA LEU A 189 1.89 29.63 -4.71
C LEU A 189 2.73 30.01 -5.92
N LYS A 190 3.77 30.83 -5.71
CA LYS A 190 4.68 31.25 -6.78
C LYS A 190 5.39 30.05 -7.42
N GLU A 191 5.88 29.11 -6.64
CA GLU A 191 6.53 27.89 -7.15
C GLU A 191 5.55 27.03 -7.95
N ALA A 192 4.33 26.83 -7.45
CA ALA A 192 3.28 26.11 -8.15
C ALA A 192 2.91 26.78 -9.49
N GLU A 193 2.66 28.10 -9.50
CA GLU A 193 2.29 28.84 -10.72
C GLU A 193 3.41 28.88 -11.77
N ASN A 194 4.67 28.79 -11.35
CA ASN A 194 5.82 28.77 -12.26
C ASN A 194 6.18 27.36 -12.75
N ALA A 195 5.58 26.30 -12.19
CA ALA A 195 5.81 24.95 -12.65
C ALA A 195 5.30 24.77 -14.09
N LYS A 196 6.17 24.24 -14.96
CA LYS A 196 5.86 23.98 -16.38
C LYS A 196 6.00 22.51 -16.73
N THR A 197 6.67 21.73 -15.90
CA THR A 197 6.89 20.31 -16.08
C THR A 197 6.21 19.50 -14.98
N PRO A 198 5.92 18.20 -15.23
CA PRO A 198 5.37 17.33 -14.19
C PRO A 198 6.26 17.25 -12.94
N ASN A 199 7.59 17.23 -13.10
CA ASN A 199 8.53 17.17 -11.97
C ASN A 199 8.50 18.45 -11.14
N GLU A 200 8.52 19.63 -11.78
CA GLU A 200 8.38 20.91 -11.06
C GLU A 200 7.03 21.01 -10.33
N ALA A 201 5.95 20.52 -10.95
CA ALA A 201 4.63 20.50 -10.33
C ALA A 201 4.58 19.53 -9.13
N LEU A 202 5.26 18.39 -9.22
CA LEU A 202 5.39 17.42 -8.14
C LEU A 202 6.22 17.97 -6.97
N ASP A 203 7.31 18.68 -7.25
CA ASP A 203 8.13 19.32 -6.24
C ASP A 203 7.36 20.46 -5.55
N ALA A 204 6.66 21.30 -6.31
CA ALA A 204 5.77 22.32 -5.77
C ALA A 204 4.64 21.70 -4.91
N LEU A 205 4.10 20.55 -5.34
CA LEU A 205 3.07 19.82 -4.59
C LEU A 205 3.60 19.32 -3.24
N ARG A 206 4.80 18.74 -3.21
CA ARG A 206 5.45 18.23 -1.99
C ARG A 206 5.82 19.36 -1.02
N ALA A 207 6.21 20.51 -1.57
CA ALA A 207 6.61 21.66 -0.78
C ALA A 207 5.43 22.50 -0.30
N ALA A 208 4.23 22.35 -0.85
CA ALA A 208 3.04 23.10 -0.44
C ALA A 208 2.47 22.65 0.92
N PRO A 209 1.82 23.56 1.69
CA PRO A 209 1.03 23.16 2.84
C PRO A 209 -0.16 22.27 2.45
N ASP A 210 -0.53 21.33 3.32
CA ASP A 210 -1.66 20.43 3.09
C ASP A 210 -2.98 21.21 2.97
N ASN A 211 -3.83 20.80 2.02
CA ASN A 211 -5.15 21.38 1.71
C ASN A 211 -5.12 22.87 1.36
N SER A 212 -3.98 23.36 0.87
CA SER A 212 -3.79 24.76 0.50
C SER A 212 -4.05 25.04 -0.99
N GLN A 213 -4.28 26.31 -1.33
CA GLN A 213 -4.44 26.73 -2.73
C GLN A 213 -3.20 26.42 -3.60
N PRO A 214 -1.95 26.64 -3.14
CA PRO A 214 -0.75 26.18 -3.86
C PRO A 214 -0.79 24.69 -4.21
N GLN A 215 -1.23 23.85 -3.27
CA GLN A 215 -1.32 22.41 -3.48
C GLN A 215 -2.32 22.06 -4.59
N LYS A 216 -3.48 22.73 -4.62
CA LYS A 216 -4.49 22.57 -5.67
C LYS A 216 -3.98 23.01 -7.04
N ILE A 217 -3.26 24.13 -7.11
CA ILE A 217 -2.68 24.64 -8.36
C ILE A 217 -1.59 23.71 -8.86
N ALA A 218 -0.66 23.30 -8.00
CA ALA A 218 0.39 22.34 -8.36
C ALA A 218 -0.21 21.02 -8.87
N THR A 219 -1.28 20.54 -8.24
CA THR A 219 -1.98 19.33 -8.71
C THR A 219 -2.64 19.54 -10.07
N SER A 220 -3.32 20.67 -10.27
CA SER A 220 -3.94 20.98 -11.57
C SER A 220 -2.89 21.02 -12.68
N ILE A 221 -1.74 21.66 -12.45
CA ILE A 221 -0.62 21.71 -13.40
C ILE A 221 -0.04 20.31 -13.63
N LEU A 222 0.15 19.53 -12.56
CA LEU A 222 0.61 18.14 -12.67
C LEU A 222 -0.31 17.33 -13.59
N CYS A 223 -1.63 17.40 -13.37
CA CYS A 223 -2.61 16.70 -14.18
C CYS A 223 -2.64 17.17 -15.65
N THR A 224 -2.48 18.47 -15.91
CA THR A 224 -2.53 19.01 -17.29
C THR A 224 -1.24 18.81 -18.07
N THR A 225 -0.09 18.77 -17.39
CA THR A 225 1.23 18.63 -18.01
C THR A 225 1.60 17.17 -18.31
N MET A 226 1.01 16.20 -17.61
CA MET A 226 1.15 14.78 -17.96
C MET A 226 0.46 14.49 -19.28
N LEU A 227 1.19 13.85 -20.20
CA LEU A 227 0.73 13.60 -21.57
C LEU A 227 0.49 12.12 -21.85
N SER A 228 0.99 11.22 -20.99
CA SER A 228 0.75 9.78 -21.12
C SER A 228 0.15 9.14 -19.87
N ALA A 229 -0.57 8.02 -20.04
CA ALA A 229 -1.11 7.22 -18.94
C ALA A 229 0.01 6.67 -18.05
N LEU A 230 1.12 6.24 -18.66
CA LEU A 230 2.32 5.75 -18.00
C LEU A 230 2.88 6.77 -16.97
N GLU A 231 3.07 8.02 -17.39
CA GLU A 231 3.56 9.09 -16.51
C GLU A 231 2.64 9.31 -15.30
N VAL A 232 1.32 9.26 -15.51
CA VAL A 232 0.34 9.42 -14.43
C VAL A 232 0.39 8.23 -13.47
N ARG A 233 0.46 7.00 -14.00
CA ARG A 233 0.57 5.77 -13.21
C ARG A 233 1.79 5.81 -12.30
N ASP A 234 2.95 6.09 -12.86
CA ASP A 234 4.21 6.13 -12.10
C ASP A 234 4.16 7.24 -11.04
N THR A 235 3.55 8.39 -11.35
CA THR A 235 3.39 9.48 -10.37
C THR A 235 2.42 9.13 -9.25
N LEU A 236 1.35 8.39 -9.52
CA LEU A 236 0.40 7.92 -8.52
C LEU A 236 1.05 7.05 -7.43
N GLU A 237 2.19 6.41 -7.70
CA GLU A 237 2.97 5.66 -6.71
C GLU A 237 3.64 6.57 -5.67
N TYR A 238 4.05 7.77 -6.09
CA TYR A 238 4.74 8.74 -5.23
C TYR A 238 3.79 9.67 -4.47
N VAL A 239 2.54 9.79 -4.88
CA VAL A 239 1.55 10.65 -4.21
C VAL A 239 1.02 9.95 -2.96
N ARG A 240 1.14 10.63 -1.81
CA ARG A 240 0.68 10.12 -0.51
C ARG A 240 -0.78 9.67 -0.54
N LYS A 241 -1.08 8.55 0.12
CA LYS A 241 -2.41 7.91 0.13
C LYS A 241 -3.50 8.75 0.81
N ASP A 242 -3.12 9.63 1.74
CA ASP A 242 -4.06 10.49 2.47
C ASP A 242 -4.52 11.73 1.69
N LEU A 243 -3.90 12.02 0.54
CA LEU A 243 -4.29 13.09 -0.37
C LEU A 243 -5.41 12.63 -1.32
N VAL A 244 -6.58 12.31 -0.75
CA VAL A 244 -7.69 11.66 -1.47
C VAL A 244 -8.13 12.44 -2.71
N GLU A 245 -8.34 13.76 -2.59
CA GLU A 245 -8.78 14.61 -3.71
C GLU A 245 -7.76 14.62 -4.86
N ILE A 246 -6.48 14.70 -4.53
CA ILE A 246 -5.36 14.73 -5.50
C ILE A 246 -5.26 13.39 -6.21
N ARG A 247 -5.33 12.30 -5.46
CA ARG A 247 -5.31 10.95 -6.03
C ARG A 247 -6.50 10.73 -6.96
N GLN A 248 -7.69 11.21 -6.60
CA GLN A 248 -8.86 11.10 -7.47
C GLN A 248 -8.65 11.84 -8.80
N MET A 249 -8.15 13.09 -8.77
CA MET A 249 -7.87 13.83 -10.01
C MET A 249 -6.84 13.13 -10.90
N LEU A 250 -5.81 12.53 -10.31
CA LEU A 250 -4.82 11.75 -11.06
C LEU A 250 -5.42 10.45 -11.62
N LEU A 251 -6.30 9.76 -10.88
CA LEU A 251 -7.01 8.59 -11.39
C LEU A 251 -7.93 8.96 -12.57
N ASP A 252 -8.65 10.08 -12.47
CA ASP A 252 -9.51 10.58 -13.54
C ASP A 252 -8.67 10.93 -14.79
N ARG A 253 -7.52 11.58 -14.58
CA ARG A 253 -6.56 11.89 -15.66
C ARG A 253 -5.96 10.62 -16.28
N TRP A 254 -5.58 9.65 -15.45
CA TRP A 254 -5.05 8.36 -15.90
C TRP A 254 -6.07 7.62 -16.77
N SER A 255 -7.32 7.54 -16.32
CA SER A 255 -8.43 6.95 -17.07
C SER A 255 -8.67 7.64 -18.42
N LEU A 256 -8.65 8.98 -18.44
CA LEU A 256 -8.80 9.78 -19.65
C LEU A 256 -7.66 9.52 -20.65
N LEU A 257 -6.40 9.60 -20.21
CA LEU A 257 -5.24 9.39 -21.08
C LEU A 257 -5.18 7.95 -21.59
N SER A 258 -5.43 6.96 -20.72
CA SER A 258 -5.46 5.54 -21.13
C SER A 258 -6.53 5.28 -22.19
N THR A 259 -7.70 5.93 -22.06
CA THR A 259 -8.76 5.85 -23.08
C THR A 259 -8.29 6.44 -24.41
N ASN A 260 -7.66 7.63 -24.38
CA ASN A 260 -7.17 8.28 -25.59
C ASN A 260 -6.06 7.47 -26.28
N GLU A 261 -5.13 6.91 -25.52
CA GLU A 261 -4.05 6.06 -26.03
C GLU A 261 -4.60 4.78 -26.65
N ALA A 262 -5.54 4.10 -25.98
CA ALA A 262 -6.23 2.94 -26.53
C ALA A 262 -6.97 3.28 -27.84
N GLN A 263 -7.64 4.43 -27.91
CA GLN A 263 -8.34 4.88 -29.13
C GLN A 263 -7.39 5.21 -30.28
N ALA A 264 -6.26 5.85 -29.97
CA ALA A 264 -5.26 6.29 -30.94
C ALA A 264 -4.34 5.16 -31.41
N ALA A 265 -4.30 4.03 -30.69
CA ALA A 265 -3.51 2.86 -31.06
C ALA A 265 -3.82 2.41 -32.50
N ASN A 266 -2.76 2.37 -33.31
CA ASN A 266 -2.79 2.03 -34.73
C ASN A 266 -2.06 0.71 -35.06
N SER A 267 -1.49 0.06 -34.04
CA SER A 267 -0.75 -1.20 -34.18
C SER A 267 -0.98 -2.13 -32.97
N LYS A 268 -0.61 -3.41 -33.13
CA LYS A 268 -0.66 -4.42 -32.07
C LYS A 268 0.16 -3.99 -30.85
N GLU A 269 1.37 -3.48 -31.07
CA GLU A 269 2.29 -3.05 -29.99
C GLU A 269 1.75 -1.83 -29.23
N GLU A 270 1.22 -0.82 -29.93
CA GLU A 270 0.61 0.34 -29.29
C GLU A 270 -0.63 -0.05 -28.46
N ALA A 271 -1.48 -0.95 -28.96
CA ALA A 271 -2.65 -1.41 -28.23
C ALA A 271 -2.27 -2.24 -26.99
N PHE A 272 -1.22 -3.07 -27.10
CA PHE A 272 -0.64 -3.79 -25.96
C PHE A 272 -0.10 -2.83 -24.88
N ASN A 273 0.67 -1.82 -25.29
CA ASN A 273 1.21 -0.83 -24.35
C ASN A 273 0.08 -0.05 -23.66
N ALA A 274 -0.94 0.38 -24.42
CA ALA A 274 -2.12 1.03 -23.85
C ALA A 274 -2.85 0.13 -22.84
N PHE A 275 -2.91 -1.19 -23.07
CA PHE A 275 -3.47 -2.16 -22.12
C PHE A 275 -2.61 -2.29 -20.84
N CYS A 276 -1.29 -2.35 -21.00
CA CYS A 276 -0.37 -2.41 -19.86
C CYS A 276 -0.41 -1.16 -19.00
N ASP A 277 -0.61 0.00 -19.62
CA ASP A 277 -0.64 1.28 -18.96
C ASP A 277 -2.02 1.65 -18.42
N ALA A 278 -3.10 0.98 -18.86
CA ALA A 278 -4.45 1.25 -18.38
C ALA A 278 -4.68 0.83 -16.91
N PRO A 279 -5.52 1.57 -16.15
CA PRO A 279 -5.93 1.14 -14.81
C PRO A 279 -6.76 -0.14 -14.86
N LYS A 280 -6.51 -1.04 -13.90
CA LYS A 280 -7.14 -2.38 -13.87
C LYS A 280 -8.65 -2.35 -13.64
N ASN A 281 -9.36 -3.23 -14.32
CA ASN A 281 -10.80 -3.42 -14.31
C ASN A 281 -11.57 -2.15 -14.67
N THR A 282 -11.06 -1.37 -15.62
CA THR A 282 -11.70 -0.13 -16.08
C THR A 282 -12.14 -0.20 -17.54
N PRO A 283 -13.02 0.71 -17.99
CA PRO A 283 -13.40 0.78 -19.41
C PRO A 283 -12.24 1.04 -20.36
N SER A 284 -11.18 1.74 -19.93
CA SER A 284 -10.00 1.99 -20.78
C SER A 284 -9.16 0.73 -20.97
N GLU A 285 -9.00 -0.10 -19.94
CA GLU A 285 -8.34 -1.41 -20.08
C GLU A 285 -9.11 -2.31 -21.05
N LYS A 286 -10.44 -2.37 -20.91
CA LYS A 286 -11.30 -3.12 -21.83
C LYS A 286 -11.14 -2.64 -23.27
N LEU A 287 -11.17 -1.32 -23.49
CA LEU A 287 -11.03 -0.74 -24.83
C LEU A 287 -9.65 -1.02 -25.44
N ALA A 288 -8.58 -0.99 -24.64
CA ALA A 288 -7.26 -1.37 -25.10
C ALA A 288 -7.19 -2.84 -25.51
N LEU A 289 -7.85 -3.74 -24.77
CA LEU A 289 -7.97 -5.16 -25.14
C LEU A 289 -8.78 -5.36 -26.43
N GLU A 290 -9.92 -4.69 -26.59
CA GLU A 290 -10.71 -4.71 -27.83
C GLU A 290 -9.85 -4.30 -29.04
N LYS A 291 -9.08 -3.22 -28.88
CA LYS A 291 -8.14 -2.75 -29.91
C LYS A 291 -7.04 -3.75 -30.19
N TRP A 292 -6.42 -4.32 -29.16
CA TRP A 292 -5.37 -5.31 -29.31
C TRP A 292 -5.88 -6.55 -30.05
N LEU A 293 -7.06 -7.06 -29.69
CA LEU A 293 -7.73 -8.15 -30.40
C LEU A 293 -7.98 -7.83 -31.88
N SER A 294 -8.37 -6.60 -32.20
CA SER A 294 -8.65 -6.19 -33.58
C SER A 294 -7.42 -6.21 -34.50
N PHE A 295 -6.21 -6.11 -33.93
CA PHE A 295 -4.93 -6.20 -34.65
C PHE A 295 -4.35 -7.63 -34.68
N CYS A 296 -5.00 -8.60 -34.04
CA CYS A 296 -4.54 -9.99 -34.05
C CYS A 296 -4.93 -10.66 -35.38
N GLU A 297 -3.96 -11.32 -36.03
CA GLU A 297 -4.19 -12.00 -37.32
C GLU A 297 -3.91 -13.50 -37.24
N THR A 298 -3.06 -13.92 -36.31
CA THR A 298 -2.60 -15.31 -36.17
C THR A 298 -3.14 -15.96 -34.91
N VAL A 299 -3.13 -17.30 -34.89
CA VAL A 299 -3.51 -18.06 -33.69
C VAL A 299 -2.66 -17.66 -32.48
N ASP A 300 -1.36 -17.48 -32.68
CA ASP A 300 -0.43 -17.16 -31.61
C ASP A 300 -0.71 -15.75 -31.04
N ASP A 301 -1.13 -14.80 -31.88
CA ASP A 301 -1.59 -13.48 -31.40
C ASP A 301 -2.80 -13.60 -30.49
N PHE A 302 -3.83 -14.35 -30.89
CA PHE A 302 -5.02 -14.52 -30.06
C PHE A 302 -4.74 -15.31 -28.77
N GLU A 303 -3.83 -16.28 -28.81
CA GLU A 303 -3.41 -17.04 -27.62
C GLU A 303 -2.68 -16.15 -26.60
N GLU A 304 -1.92 -15.16 -27.07
CA GLU A 304 -1.27 -14.16 -26.22
C GLU A 304 -2.29 -13.29 -25.48
N VAL A 305 -3.39 -12.90 -26.15
CA VAL A 305 -4.42 -12.02 -25.60
C VAL A 305 -5.45 -12.76 -24.74
N LEU A 306 -5.76 -14.02 -25.07
CA LEU A 306 -6.77 -14.83 -24.38
C LEU A 306 -6.67 -14.84 -22.84
N PRO A 307 -5.50 -15.01 -22.19
CA PRO A 307 -5.42 -14.97 -20.72
C PRO A 307 -5.68 -13.59 -20.13
N LYS A 308 -5.62 -12.51 -20.94
CA LYS A 308 -5.85 -11.13 -20.50
C LYS A 308 -7.32 -10.72 -20.57
N THR A 309 -8.17 -11.52 -21.22
CA THR A 309 -9.61 -11.26 -21.36
C THR A 309 -10.46 -11.95 -20.29
N SER A 310 -9.86 -12.54 -19.25
CA SER A 310 -10.59 -13.30 -18.22
C SER A 310 -11.66 -12.50 -17.48
N GLU A 311 -11.43 -11.19 -17.33
CA GLU A 311 -12.38 -10.27 -16.69
C GLU A 311 -13.49 -9.78 -17.65
N TYR A 312 -13.38 -10.11 -18.94
CA TYR A 312 -14.26 -9.65 -20.03
C TYR A 312 -14.76 -10.85 -20.87
N PRO A 313 -15.80 -11.57 -20.42
CA PRO A 313 -16.28 -12.80 -21.06
C PRO A 313 -16.58 -12.65 -22.55
N GLU A 314 -17.08 -11.51 -22.98
CA GLU A 314 -17.35 -11.19 -24.38
C GLU A 314 -16.08 -11.19 -25.24
N LEU A 315 -14.98 -10.61 -24.74
CA LEU A 315 -13.69 -10.57 -25.43
C LEU A 315 -13.00 -11.93 -25.40
N GLN A 316 -13.22 -12.69 -24.32
CA GLN A 316 -12.73 -14.06 -24.22
C GLN A 316 -13.40 -14.97 -25.26
N ILE A 317 -14.72 -14.87 -25.41
CA ILE A 317 -15.48 -15.59 -26.44
C ILE A 317 -15.00 -15.21 -27.84
N GLU A 318 -14.78 -13.93 -28.10
CA GLU A 318 -14.29 -13.44 -29.40
C GLU A 318 -12.91 -14.01 -29.73
N ALA A 319 -11.95 -13.87 -28.82
CA ALA A 319 -10.59 -14.39 -28.98
C ALA A 319 -10.59 -15.91 -29.21
N LEU A 320 -11.36 -16.64 -28.40
CA LEU A 320 -11.48 -18.09 -28.51
C LEU A 320 -12.11 -18.53 -29.83
N SER A 321 -13.15 -17.82 -30.28
CA SER A 321 -13.80 -18.07 -31.58
C SER A 321 -12.82 -17.87 -32.73
N LYS A 322 -11.99 -16.82 -32.68
CA LYS A 322 -10.96 -16.57 -33.70
C LYS A 322 -9.85 -17.61 -33.72
N ILE A 323 -9.37 -18.05 -32.55
CA ILE A 323 -8.42 -19.18 -32.45
C ILE A 323 -9.00 -20.42 -33.13
N CYS A 324 -10.27 -20.73 -32.85
CA CYS A 324 -10.97 -21.86 -33.42
C CYS A 324 -11.12 -21.73 -34.95
N GLU A 325 -11.53 -20.57 -35.45
CA GLU A 325 -11.66 -20.30 -36.88
C GLU A 325 -10.34 -20.53 -37.64
N LEU A 326 -9.24 -19.99 -37.12
CA LEU A 326 -7.92 -20.02 -37.75
C LEU A 326 -7.21 -21.37 -37.60
N THR A 327 -7.46 -22.09 -36.51
CA THR A 327 -6.83 -23.39 -36.25
C THR A 327 -7.41 -24.49 -37.14
N LYS A 328 -6.50 -25.25 -37.76
CA LYS A 328 -6.80 -26.52 -38.45
C LYS A 328 -6.23 -27.75 -37.74
N ASP A 329 -5.40 -27.54 -36.73
CA ASP A 329 -4.78 -28.61 -35.95
C ASP A 329 -5.75 -29.11 -34.86
N THR A 330 -6.21 -30.34 -35.00
CA THR A 330 -7.12 -30.98 -34.05
C THR A 330 -6.48 -31.22 -32.69
N LYS A 331 -5.15 -31.41 -32.59
CA LYS A 331 -4.45 -31.54 -31.31
C LYS A 331 -4.41 -30.22 -30.55
N LYS A 332 -4.29 -29.10 -31.28
CA LYS A 332 -4.35 -27.76 -30.67
C LYS A 332 -5.75 -27.49 -30.11
N LEU A 333 -6.81 -27.86 -30.84
CA LEU A 333 -8.19 -27.78 -30.34
C LEU A 333 -8.45 -28.69 -29.13
N GLU A 334 -7.86 -29.89 -29.10
CA GLU A 334 -7.91 -30.77 -27.92
C GLU A 334 -7.31 -30.09 -26.69
N SER A 335 -6.08 -29.55 -26.83
CA SER A 335 -5.41 -28.83 -25.74
C SER A 335 -6.24 -27.64 -25.28
N LEU A 336 -6.75 -26.85 -26.22
CA LEU A 336 -7.57 -25.68 -25.94
C LEU A 336 -8.87 -26.05 -25.21
N PHE A 337 -9.54 -27.14 -25.61
CA PHE A 337 -10.74 -27.64 -24.96
C PHE A 337 -10.47 -28.00 -23.49
N CYS A 338 -9.31 -28.61 -23.20
CA CYS A 338 -8.92 -29.00 -21.85
C CYS A 338 -8.58 -27.82 -20.94
N THR A 339 -8.10 -26.70 -21.48
CA THR A 339 -7.71 -25.51 -20.69
C THR A 339 -8.80 -24.44 -20.62
N THR A 340 -9.80 -24.49 -21.50
CA THR A 340 -10.89 -23.51 -21.57
C THR A 340 -11.90 -23.72 -20.42
N ASP A 341 -12.41 -22.62 -19.85
CA ASP A 341 -13.49 -22.67 -18.86
C ASP A 341 -14.70 -23.43 -19.42
N LYS A 342 -15.34 -24.25 -18.57
CA LYS A 342 -16.50 -25.06 -18.93
C LYS A 342 -17.60 -24.26 -19.64
N LYS A 343 -17.75 -22.97 -19.33
CA LYS A 343 -18.75 -22.08 -19.95
C LYS A 343 -18.51 -21.77 -21.43
N HIS A 344 -17.29 -21.99 -21.94
CA HIS A 344 -16.90 -21.63 -23.31
C HIS A 344 -16.35 -22.81 -24.11
N ARG A 345 -16.29 -24.01 -23.51
CA ARG A 345 -15.81 -25.24 -24.16
C ARG A 345 -16.64 -25.64 -25.38
N ASP A 346 -17.91 -25.27 -25.43
CA ASP A 346 -18.80 -25.57 -26.55
C ASP A 346 -18.31 -24.93 -27.86
N ILE A 347 -17.70 -23.73 -27.80
CA ILE A 347 -17.11 -23.03 -28.96
C ILE A 347 -15.99 -23.88 -29.57
N VAL A 348 -15.05 -24.32 -28.73
CA VAL A 348 -13.92 -25.16 -29.15
C VAL A 348 -14.41 -26.50 -29.68
N LEU A 349 -15.37 -27.12 -28.98
CA LEU A 349 -15.90 -28.43 -29.33
C LEU A 349 -16.64 -28.42 -30.66
N LYS A 350 -17.44 -27.38 -30.94
CA LYS A 350 -18.11 -27.19 -32.25
C LYS A 350 -17.09 -27.17 -33.38
N ARG A 351 -16.01 -26.39 -33.22
CA ARG A 351 -14.96 -26.33 -34.24
C ARG A 351 -14.23 -27.65 -34.37
N TRP A 352 -13.83 -28.28 -33.27
CA TRP A 352 -13.12 -29.55 -33.29
C TRP A 352 -13.94 -30.64 -33.99
N CYS A 353 -15.23 -30.76 -33.64
CA CYS A 353 -16.16 -31.68 -34.31
C CYS A 353 -16.29 -31.41 -35.81
N SER A 354 -16.26 -30.14 -36.24
CA SER A 354 -16.35 -29.78 -37.67
C SER A 354 -15.13 -30.25 -38.50
N LEU A 355 -13.96 -30.37 -37.87
CA LEU A 355 -12.73 -30.84 -38.52
C LEU A 355 -12.56 -32.36 -38.49
N ILE A 356 -13.29 -33.05 -37.61
CA ILE A 356 -13.26 -34.50 -37.52
C ILE A 356 -13.95 -35.13 -38.74
N THR A 357 -13.28 -36.14 -39.31
CA THR A 357 -13.73 -36.83 -40.52
C THR A 357 -14.12 -38.28 -40.29
N THR A 358 -13.81 -38.84 -39.11
CA THR A 358 -14.09 -40.24 -38.78
C THR A 358 -14.79 -40.39 -37.43
N THR A 359 -15.63 -41.42 -37.30
CA THR A 359 -16.29 -41.76 -36.02
C THR A 359 -15.29 -42.16 -34.94
N ARG A 360 -14.14 -42.73 -35.32
CA ARG A 360 -13.05 -43.09 -34.40
C ARG A 360 -12.49 -41.87 -33.65
N GLU A 361 -12.36 -40.73 -34.33
CA GLU A 361 -11.92 -39.48 -33.71
C GLU A 361 -12.98 -38.91 -32.76
N ILE A 362 -14.28 -39.04 -33.06
CA ILE A 362 -15.32 -38.67 -32.10
C ILE A 362 -15.29 -39.59 -30.87
N GLN A 363 -15.01 -40.88 -31.06
CA GLN A 363 -14.89 -41.81 -29.94
C GLN A 363 -13.74 -41.43 -29.01
N PHE A 364 -12.67 -40.85 -29.55
CA PHE A 364 -11.60 -40.27 -28.75
C PHE A 364 -12.12 -39.14 -27.85
N ILE A 365 -12.92 -38.21 -28.37
CA ILE A 365 -13.57 -37.15 -27.56
C ILE A 365 -14.40 -37.77 -26.44
N LEU A 366 -15.29 -38.72 -26.77
CA LEU A 366 -16.18 -39.36 -25.81
C LEU A 366 -15.46 -40.14 -24.71
N THR A 367 -14.23 -40.60 -24.96
CA THR A 367 -13.46 -41.39 -24.00
C THR A 367 -12.44 -40.57 -23.20
N LYS A 368 -11.91 -39.49 -23.79
CA LYS A 368 -10.83 -38.69 -23.19
C LYS A 368 -11.27 -37.35 -22.62
N CYS A 369 -12.38 -36.79 -23.08
CA CYS A 369 -12.83 -35.44 -22.70
C CYS A 369 -13.95 -35.42 -21.65
N VAL A 370 -14.20 -36.55 -20.98
CA VAL A 370 -15.23 -36.69 -19.93
C VAL A 370 -14.77 -36.01 -18.63
N PRO A 371 -15.65 -35.27 -17.90
CA PRO A 371 -17.08 -35.14 -18.15
C PRO A 371 -17.46 -34.01 -19.14
N LEU A 372 -18.33 -34.38 -20.08
CA LEU A 372 -19.02 -33.47 -20.98
C LEU A 372 -20.36 -33.02 -20.36
N THR A 373 -20.74 -31.77 -20.58
CA THR A 373 -22.08 -31.25 -20.26
C THR A 373 -23.12 -31.82 -21.22
N ALA A 374 -24.41 -31.64 -20.91
CA ALA A 374 -25.49 -32.09 -21.80
C ALA A 374 -25.40 -31.42 -23.19
N GLU A 375 -25.11 -30.12 -23.24
CA GLU A 375 -24.94 -29.35 -24.48
C GLU A 375 -23.71 -29.81 -25.28
N GLU A 376 -22.59 -30.09 -24.59
CA GLU A 376 -21.38 -30.65 -25.20
C GLU A 376 -21.65 -32.05 -25.78
N MET A 377 -22.39 -32.89 -25.05
CA MET A 377 -22.81 -34.21 -25.51
C MET A 377 -23.71 -34.14 -26.75
N GLU A 378 -24.60 -33.15 -26.82
CA GLU A 378 -25.45 -32.94 -27.99
C GLU A 378 -24.63 -32.61 -29.25
N ILE A 379 -23.64 -31.71 -29.13
CA ILE A 379 -22.72 -31.35 -30.22
C ILE A 379 -21.98 -32.60 -30.74
N VAL A 380 -21.43 -33.40 -29.82
CA VAL A 380 -20.65 -34.60 -30.14
C VAL A 380 -21.54 -35.67 -30.79
N THR A 381 -22.72 -35.91 -30.23
CA THR A 381 -23.69 -36.91 -30.74
C THR A 381 -24.20 -36.53 -32.13
N LYS A 382 -24.49 -35.24 -32.36
CA LYS A 382 -24.91 -34.74 -33.67
C LYS A 382 -23.84 -35.04 -34.73
N ARG A 383 -22.58 -34.69 -34.47
CA ARG A 383 -21.49 -34.94 -35.42
C ARG A 383 -21.24 -36.42 -35.65
N TRP A 384 -21.34 -37.22 -34.59
CA TRP A 384 -21.25 -38.68 -34.66
C TRP A 384 -22.28 -39.26 -35.66
N ASN A 385 -23.54 -38.84 -35.53
CA ASN A 385 -24.62 -39.31 -36.41
C ASN A 385 -24.40 -38.87 -37.86
N GLU A 386 -23.96 -37.64 -38.11
CA GLU A 386 -23.62 -37.15 -39.46
C GLU A 386 -22.55 -38.02 -40.15
N LEU A 387 -21.48 -38.36 -39.43
CA LEU A 387 -20.39 -39.19 -39.95
C LEU A 387 -20.82 -40.63 -40.16
N SER A 388 -21.59 -41.19 -39.23
CA SER A 388 -22.10 -42.57 -39.31
C SER A 388 -23.07 -42.73 -40.49
N LEU A 389 -23.98 -41.77 -40.67
CA LEU A 389 -24.88 -41.72 -41.81
C LEU A 389 -24.11 -41.61 -43.14
N SER A 390 -23.09 -40.76 -43.19
CA SER A 390 -22.22 -40.61 -44.37
C SER A 390 -21.47 -41.90 -44.69
N ALA A 391 -20.94 -42.61 -43.68
CA ALA A 391 -20.26 -43.90 -43.84
C ALA A 391 -21.22 -44.99 -44.34
N VAL A 392 -22.45 -45.03 -43.83
CA VAL A 392 -23.51 -45.93 -44.34
C VAL A 392 -23.81 -45.62 -45.80
N HIS A 393 -23.96 -44.36 -46.19
CA HIS A 393 -24.20 -43.97 -47.58
C HIS A 393 -23.02 -44.27 -48.52
N ALA A 394 -21.79 -44.20 -48.05
CA ALA A 394 -20.60 -44.56 -48.84
C ALA A 394 -20.36 -46.08 -48.94
N SER A 395 -20.95 -46.88 -48.04
CA SER A 395 -20.70 -48.32 -47.98
C SER A 395 -21.28 -49.09 -49.18
N THR A 396 -20.47 -49.94 -49.81
CA THR A 396 -20.85 -50.76 -50.98
C THR A 396 -21.01 -52.25 -50.67
N SER A 397 -20.84 -52.66 -49.42
CA SER A 397 -20.95 -54.08 -49.01
C SER A 397 -21.72 -54.21 -47.69
N ILE A 398 -22.32 -55.37 -47.47
CA ILE A 398 -22.96 -55.69 -46.18
C ILE A 398 -21.94 -55.56 -45.03
N GLY A 399 -20.70 -56.02 -45.25
CA GLY A 399 -19.62 -55.93 -44.27
C GLY A 399 -19.28 -54.49 -43.88
N SER A 400 -19.20 -53.57 -44.86
CA SER A 400 -18.90 -52.16 -44.58
C SER A 400 -20.07 -51.42 -43.95
N ILE A 401 -21.33 -51.72 -44.32
CA ILE A 401 -22.48 -51.18 -43.58
C ILE A 401 -22.48 -51.70 -42.15
N ARG A 402 -22.22 -53.00 -41.94
CA ARG A 402 -22.11 -53.57 -40.60
C ARG A 402 -20.98 -52.93 -39.80
N ALA A 403 -19.82 -52.67 -40.39
CA ALA A 403 -18.73 -52.00 -39.70
C ALA A 403 -19.08 -50.54 -39.33
N ALA A 404 -19.77 -49.81 -40.22
CA ALA A 404 -20.26 -48.45 -39.95
C ALA A 404 -21.39 -48.41 -38.93
N TYR A 405 -22.14 -49.51 -38.77
CA TYR A 405 -23.37 -49.59 -37.96
C TYR A 405 -23.20 -50.30 -36.61
N TYR A 406 -22.50 -51.44 -36.56
CA TYR A 406 -22.38 -52.30 -35.37
C TYR A 406 -21.25 -51.90 -34.43
N SER A 407 -20.35 -51.00 -34.84
CA SER A 407 -19.37 -50.40 -33.92
C SER A 407 -20.00 -49.37 -32.97
N ASP A 408 -21.32 -49.15 -33.06
CA ASP A 408 -21.92 -47.87 -32.73
C ASP A 408 -23.13 -47.98 -31.78
N GLN A 409 -22.88 -47.77 -30.47
CA GLN A 409 -23.93 -47.73 -29.44
C GLN A 409 -24.74 -46.42 -29.45
N HIS A 410 -24.32 -45.41 -30.23
CA HIS A 410 -24.85 -44.04 -30.14
C HIS A 410 -25.64 -43.58 -31.37
N ALA A 411 -25.77 -44.40 -32.41
CA ALA A 411 -26.55 -44.07 -33.60
C ALA A 411 -28.02 -43.76 -33.27
N ASP A 412 -28.53 -42.65 -33.83
CA ASP A 412 -29.94 -42.28 -33.74
C ASP A 412 -30.86 -43.21 -34.57
N ASN A 413 -32.17 -43.06 -34.37
CA ASN A 413 -33.17 -43.89 -35.04
C ASN A 413 -33.19 -43.70 -36.57
N GLU A 414 -32.86 -42.51 -37.06
CA GLU A 414 -32.83 -42.24 -38.50
C GLU A 414 -31.64 -42.92 -39.17
N THR A 415 -30.45 -42.81 -38.58
CA THR A 415 -29.24 -43.52 -39.04
C THR A 415 -29.49 -45.03 -39.05
N LYS A 416 -30.18 -45.56 -38.02
CA LYS A 416 -30.59 -46.97 -37.97
C LYS A 416 -31.52 -47.37 -39.12
N LYS A 417 -32.56 -46.57 -39.40
CA LYS A 417 -33.49 -46.83 -40.50
C LYS A 417 -32.77 -46.84 -41.85
N VAL A 418 -31.88 -45.86 -42.08
CA VAL A 418 -31.12 -45.76 -43.33
C VAL A 418 -30.17 -46.96 -43.52
N ALA A 419 -29.45 -47.36 -42.47
CA ALA A 419 -28.58 -48.52 -42.50
C ALA A 419 -29.34 -49.82 -42.80
N ILE A 420 -30.48 -50.04 -42.13
CA ILE A 420 -31.34 -51.21 -42.35
C ILE A 420 -31.86 -51.24 -43.79
N LYS A 421 -32.37 -50.12 -44.29
CA LYS A 421 -32.87 -50.01 -45.67
C LYS A 421 -31.78 -50.37 -46.68
N LYS A 422 -30.58 -49.80 -46.50
CA LYS A 422 -29.46 -50.04 -47.41
C LYS A 422 -28.92 -51.48 -47.35
N LEU A 423 -28.93 -52.10 -46.16
CA LEU A 423 -28.62 -53.53 -46.01
C LEU A 423 -29.59 -54.40 -46.83
N PHE A 424 -30.89 -54.12 -46.76
CA PHE A 424 -31.89 -54.86 -47.54
C PHE A 424 -31.69 -54.69 -49.05
N GLU A 425 -31.32 -53.49 -49.50
CA GLU A 425 -31.02 -53.23 -50.91
C GLU A 425 -29.81 -54.04 -51.40
N LEU A 426 -28.72 -54.11 -50.62
CA LEU A 426 -27.54 -54.91 -50.98
C LEU A 426 -27.82 -56.41 -50.94
N ILE A 427 -28.57 -56.90 -49.95
CA ILE A 427 -28.94 -58.33 -49.88
C ILE A 427 -29.75 -58.75 -51.12
N LYS A 428 -30.63 -57.89 -51.62
CA LYS A 428 -31.39 -58.16 -52.85
C LYS A 428 -30.52 -58.16 -54.10
N GLN A 429 -29.38 -57.46 -54.11
CA GLN A 429 -28.46 -57.45 -55.25
C GLN A 429 -27.53 -58.67 -55.26
N GLU A 430 -27.31 -59.31 -54.11
CA GLU A 430 -26.47 -60.52 -53.98
C GLU A 430 -27.26 -61.83 -54.19
N GLN A 431 -28.59 -61.77 -54.27
CA GLN A 431 -29.50 -62.88 -54.62
C GLN A 431 -29.80 -62.88 -56.12
#